data_AF-A0A0B8QID0-F1
#
_entry.id   AF-A0A0B8QID0-F1
#
_cell.length_a   1.000
_cell.length_b   1.000
_cell.length_c   1.000
_cell.angle_alpha   90.00
_cell.angle_beta   90.00
_cell.angle_gamma   90.00
#
_symmetry.space_group_name_H-M   'P 1'
#
loop_
_entity.id
_entity.type
_entity.pdbx_description
1 polymer ?
#
loop_
_entity_poly.entity_id
_entity_poly.type
_entity_poly.pdbx_seq_one_letter_code
_entity_poly.pdbx_strand_id
1 'polypeptide(L)'
;MIMNNKSKNMMKNFIRTFAGLLLAILLILGFFLLVFPKAGDRFSADKKVSTLSEKNLTYAALGDSLTEGVGDATGQGGFVPLFAKDIENKTDSSVSSQNFGKAGDTSTQIYNRMMKSKKLLTA
;
A
#
# COMPACT_ATOMS: atom_id res chain seq x y z
N MET A 1 -55.69 -4.19 -38.17
CA MET A 1 -56.50 -3.11 -37.56
C MET A 1 -55.93 -1.76 -38.01
N ILE A 2 -56.59 -1.06 -38.95
CA ILE A 2 -56.08 0.19 -39.51
C ILE A 2 -56.44 1.33 -38.56
N MET A 3 -55.44 1.97 -37.96
CA MET A 3 -55.62 3.08 -37.02
C MET A 3 -56.13 4.34 -37.76
N ASN A 4 -57.07 5.09 -37.18
CA ASN A 4 -57.63 6.32 -37.76
C ASN A 4 -56.59 7.48 -37.74
N ASN A 5 -56.61 8.37 -38.74
CA ASN A 5 -55.73 9.54 -38.86
C ASN A 5 -55.71 10.44 -37.61
N LYS A 6 -56.84 10.61 -36.90
CA LYS A 6 -56.86 11.37 -35.62
C LYS A 6 -56.00 10.70 -34.55
N SER A 7 -56.08 9.37 -34.43
CA SER A 7 -55.29 8.57 -33.50
C SER A 7 -53.81 8.51 -33.91
N LYS A 8 -53.50 8.41 -35.21
CA LYS A 8 -52.11 8.49 -35.70
C LYS A 8 -51.47 9.85 -35.40
N ASN A 9 -52.20 10.95 -35.55
CA ASN A 9 -51.68 12.29 -35.28
C ASN A 9 -51.48 12.55 -33.78
N MET A 10 -52.39 12.05 -32.92
CA MET A 10 -52.16 12.07 -31.48
C MET A 10 -50.95 11.24 -31.06
N MET A 11 -50.78 10.03 -31.62
CA MET A 11 -49.63 9.18 -31.32
C MET A 11 -48.31 9.82 -31.79
N LYS A 12 -48.30 10.48 -32.96
CA LYS A 12 -47.12 11.22 -33.45
C LYS A 12 -46.73 12.40 -32.55
N ASN A 13 -47.70 13.14 -32.04
CA ASN A 13 -47.42 14.25 -31.12
C ASN A 13 -46.92 13.75 -29.77
N PHE A 14 -47.49 12.65 -29.27
CA PHE A 14 -47.03 12.00 -28.05
C PHE A 14 -45.60 11.48 -28.18
N ILE A 15 -45.26 10.85 -29.32
CA ILE A 15 -43.89 10.39 -29.61
C ILE A 15 -42.92 11.58 -29.70
N ARG A 16 -43.32 12.69 -30.33
CA ARG A 16 -42.47 13.90 -30.43
C ARG A 16 -42.19 14.52 -29.06
N THR A 17 -43.18 14.61 -28.18
CA THR A 17 -42.98 15.13 -26.81
C THR A 17 -42.11 14.19 -25.97
N PHE A 18 -42.30 12.88 -26.11
CA PHE A 18 -41.50 11.89 -25.40
C PHE A 18 -40.04 11.89 -25.87
N ALA A 19 -39.82 12.02 -27.18
CA ALA A 19 -38.48 12.14 -27.77
C ALA A 19 -37.75 13.42 -27.30
N GLY A 20 -38.46 14.55 -27.19
CA GLY A 20 -37.91 15.79 -26.66
C GLY A 20 -37.53 15.68 -25.18
N LEU A 21 -38.37 15.05 -24.37
CA LEU A 21 -38.10 14.80 -22.95
C LEU A 21 -36.88 13.90 -22.75
N LEU A 22 -36.78 12.83 -23.55
CA LEU A 22 -35.66 11.89 -23.49
C LEU A 22 -34.34 12.55 -23.90
N LEU A 23 -34.37 13.44 -24.90
CA LEU A 23 -33.20 14.23 -25.30
C LEU A 23 -32.77 15.20 -24.20
N ALA A 24 -33.71 15.88 -23.55
CA ALA A 24 -33.41 16.79 -22.43
C ALA A 24 -32.75 16.06 -21.25
N ILE A 25 -33.23 14.86 -20.91
CA ILE A 25 -32.66 14.02 -19.84
C ILE A 25 -31.23 13.60 -20.19
N LEU A 26 -30.96 13.20 -21.44
CA LEU A 26 -29.62 12.85 -21.91
C LEU A 26 -28.64 14.01 -21.82
N LEU A 27 -29.07 15.22 -22.18
CA LEU A 27 -28.24 16.42 -22.06
C LEU A 27 -27.90 16.75 -20.60
N ILE A 28 -28.87 16.60 -19.69
CA ILE A 28 -28.66 16.82 -18.26
C ILE A 28 -27.69 15.78 -17.68
N LEU A 29 -27.87 14.49 -18.01
CA LEU A 29 -26.95 13.43 -17.57
C LEU A 29 -25.54 13.64 -18.13
N GLY A 30 -25.42 14.00 -19.42
CA GLY A 30 -24.13 14.26 -20.06
C GLY A 30 -23.40 15.44 -19.41
N PHE A 31 -24.11 16.53 -19.10
CA PHE A 31 -23.54 17.68 -18.40
C PHE A 31 -23.12 17.31 -16.97
N PHE A 32 -23.91 16.49 -16.27
CA PHE A 32 -23.56 15.99 -14.94
C PHE A 32 -22.28 15.14 -14.98
N LEU A 33 -22.10 14.28 -15.97
CA LEU A 33 -20.86 13.49 -16.12
C LEU A 33 -19.63 14.36 -16.43
N LEU A 34 -19.81 15.55 -17.02
CA LEU A 34 -18.71 16.47 -17.32
C LEU A 34 -18.29 17.30 -16.10
N VAL A 35 -19.25 17.76 -15.30
CA VAL A 35 -19.00 18.67 -14.16
C VAL A 35 -18.56 17.93 -12.89
N PHE A 36 -19.01 16.68 -12.69
CA PHE A 36 -18.64 15.91 -11.52
C PHE A 36 -17.40 15.04 -11.82
N PRO A 37 -16.23 15.29 -11.20
CA PRO A 37 -15.08 14.42 -11.35
C PRO A 37 -15.45 13.02 -10.85
N LYS A 38 -15.08 11.98 -11.62
CA LYS A 38 -15.31 10.59 -11.26
C LYS A 38 -14.73 10.35 -9.87
N ALA A 39 -15.58 10.03 -8.90
CA ALA A 39 -15.12 9.70 -7.56
C ALA A 39 -14.15 8.52 -7.70
N GLY A 40 -12.88 8.74 -7.32
CA GLY A 40 -11.89 7.67 -7.33
C GLY A 40 -12.38 6.52 -6.45
N ASP A 41 -12.20 5.28 -6.90
CA ASP A 41 -12.52 4.07 -6.15
C ASP A 41 -11.76 4.09 -4.81
N ARG A 42 -12.45 4.49 -3.74
CA ARG A 42 -11.88 4.48 -2.38
C ARG A 42 -11.73 3.06 -1.83
N PHE A 43 -12.38 2.09 -2.47
CA PHE A 43 -12.28 0.66 -2.16
C PHE A 43 -11.19 -0.08 -2.95
N SER A 44 -10.58 0.56 -3.96
CA SER A 44 -9.43 0.01 -4.69
C SER A 44 -8.08 0.44 -4.10
N ALA A 45 -8.09 1.31 -3.08
CA ALA A 45 -6.89 1.79 -2.39
C ALA A 45 -6.23 0.74 -1.47
N ASP A 46 -6.91 -0.36 -1.13
CA ASP A 46 -6.35 -1.48 -0.35
C ASP A 46 -6.02 -2.73 -1.17
N LYS A 47 -6.18 -2.66 -2.50
CA LYS A 47 -5.52 -3.60 -3.42
C LYS A 47 -4.62 -2.84 -4.38
N LYS A 48 -3.73 -2.02 -3.82
CA LYS A 48 -2.34 -2.05 -4.31
C LYS A 48 -1.82 -3.45 -4.01
N VAL A 49 -2.16 -4.40 -4.88
CA VAL A 49 -1.17 -5.41 -5.26
C VAL A 49 -0.03 -4.60 -5.84
N SER A 50 0.86 -4.17 -4.96
CA SER A 50 2.20 -3.77 -5.33
C SER A 50 2.77 -4.98 -6.05
N THR A 51 2.69 -4.94 -7.38
CA THR A 51 3.71 -5.47 -8.28
C THR A 51 5.02 -5.65 -7.52
N LEU A 52 5.31 -6.87 -7.08
CA LEU A 52 6.62 -7.37 -6.66
C LEU A 52 7.58 -6.27 -6.16
N SER A 53 7.16 -5.50 -5.15
CA SER A 53 8.11 -4.67 -4.43
C SER A 53 8.70 -5.63 -3.43
N GLU A 54 9.84 -6.25 -3.76
CA GLU A 54 10.72 -6.87 -2.77
C GLU A 54 10.74 -5.93 -1.56
N LYS A 55 10.08 -6.35 -0.48
CA LYS A 55 10.08 -5.59 0.77
C LYS A 55 11.48 -5.77 1.32
N ASN A 56 12.35 -4.82 1.04
CA ASN A 56 13.67 -4.77 1.63
C ASN A 56 13.50 -4.26 3.06
N LEU A 57 13.68 -5.14 4.04
CA LEU A 57 13.60 -4.85 5.46
C LEU A 57 15.02 -4.62 6.00
N THR A 58 15.23 -3.48 6.64
CA THR A 58 16.46 -3.25 7.41
C THR A 58 16.23 -3.71 8.85
N TYR A 59 17.10 -4.58 9.34
CA TYR A 59 17.08 -5.10 10.69
C TYR A 59 18.33 -4.64 11.46
N ALA A 60 18.17 -3.66 12.36
CA ALA A 60 19.26 -3.20 13.22
C ALA A 60 19.21 -3.90 14.58
N ALA A 61 20.29 -4.59 14.96
CA ALA A 61 20.43 -5.25 16.25
C ALA A 61 21.38 -4.46 17.14
N LEU A 62 20.93 -4.04 18.32
CA LEU A 62 21.72 -3.28 19.30
C LEU A 62 21.76 -4.05 20.63
N GLY A 63 22.95 -4.18 21.22
CA GLY A 63 23.10 -4.87 22.49
C GLY A 63 24.54 -5.03 22.95
N ASP A 64 24.76 -6.06 23.74
CA ASP A 64 26.03 -6.43 24.37
C ASP A 64 26.73 -7.59 23.63
N SER A 65 27.34 -8.52 24.36
CA SER A 65 28.09 -9.67 23.83
C SER A 65 27.22 -10.66 23.07
N LEU A 66 25.96 -10.87 23.50
CA LEU A 66 25.07 -11.82 22.80
C LEU A 66 24.69 -11.29 21.42
N THR A 67 24.42 -9.98 21.34
CA THR A 67 24.16 -9.33 20.05
C THR A 67 25.41 -9.29 19.20
N GLU A 68 26.59 -9.04 19.77
CA GLU A 68 27.88 -9.10 19.04
C GLU A 68 28.17 -10.49 18.46
N GLY A 69 27.65 -11.54 19.10
CA GLY A 69 27.88 -12.94 18.70
C GLY A 69 29.05 -13.59 19.43
N VAL A 70 29.41 -13.11 20.63
CA VAL A 70 30.44 -13.75 21.45
C VAL A 70 30.01 -15.18 21.82
N GLY A 71 30.92 -16.14 21.63
CA GLY A 71 30.65 -17.56 21.87
C GLY A 71 30.09 -18.31 20.66
N ASP A 72 29.86 -17.62 19.53
CA ASP A 72 29.55 -18.28 18.27
C ASP A 72 30.81 -18.97 17.70
N ALA A 73 30.91 -20.27 17.94
CA ALA A 73 32.00 -21.10 17.43
C ALA A 73 32.00 -21.24 15.89
N THR A 74 30.90 -20.87 15.23
CA THR A 74 30.77 -20.95 13.76
C THR A 74 31.28 -19.71 13.05
N GLY A 75 31.48 -18.60 13.79
CA GLY A 75 31.91 -17.31 13.21
C GLY A 75 30.87 -16.67 12.29
N GLN A 76 29.60 -17.09 12.38
CA GLN A 76 28.52 -16.58 11.54
C GLN A 76 27.92 -15.28 12.08
N GLY A 77 28.26 -14.85 13.30
CA GLY A 77 27.80 -13.59 13.90
C GLY A 77 26.66 -13.77 14.91
N GLY A 78 26.53 -14.97 15.49
CA GLY A 78 25.56 -15.26 16.54
C GLY A 78 24.12 -15.32 16.03
N PHE A 79 23.16 -14.87 16.85
CA PHE A 79 21.74 -15.02 16.55
C PHE A 79 21.21 -13.99 15.54
N VAL A 80 21.86 -12.84 15.38
CA VAL A 80 21.41 -11.74 14.52
C VAL A 80 21.16 -12.20 13.06
N PRO A 81 22.12 -12.84 12.37
CA PRO A 81 21.87 -13.31 11.00
C PRO A 81 20.89 -14.50 10.94
N LEU A 82 20.83 -15.34 11.99
CA LEU A 82 19.84 -16.43 12.05
C LEU A 82 18.42 -15.88 12.10
N PHE A 83 18.20 -14.85 12.92
CA PHE A 83 16.89 -14.20 13.02
C PHE A 83 16.52 -13.43 11.75
N ALA A 84 17.49 -12.78 11.09
CA ALA A 84 17.26 -12.16 9.79
C ALA A 84 16.74 -13.18 8.77
N LYS A 85 17.41 -14.34 8.69
CA LYS A 85 16.99 -15.46 7.84
C LYS A 85 15.62 -16.02 8.21
N ASP A 86 15.28 -16.09 9.50
CA ASP A 86 13.95 -16.50 9.94
C ASP A 86 12.84 -15.54 9.48
N ILE A 87 13.13 -14.25 9.41
CA ILE A 87 12.20 -13.25 8.86
C ILE A 87 12.06 -13.46 7.34
N GLU A 88 13.17 -13.63 6.61
CA GLU A 88 13.17 -13.93 5.17
C GLU A 88 12.42 -15.23 4.86
N ASN A 89 12.50 -16.25 5.71
CA ASN A 89 11.80 -17.51 5.50
C ASN A 89 10.29 -17.40 5.76
N LYS A 90 9.87 -16.48 6.64
CA LYS A 90 8.46 -16.30 7.03
C LYS A 90 7.74 -15.24 6.19
N THR A 91 8.48 -14.45 5.41
CA THR A 91 7.97 -13.31 4.66
C THR A 91 8.59 -13.29 3.28
N ASP A 92 7.90 -12.81 2.25
CA ASP A 92 8.50 -12.62 0.92
C ASP A 92 9.39 -11.35 0.84
N SER A 93 10.19 -11.12 1.89
CA SER A 93 10.99 -9.89 2.11
C SER A 93 12.47 -10.24 2.21
N SER A 94 13.32 -9.44 1.56
CA SER A 94 14.78 -9.52 1.72
C SER A 94 15.20 -8.74 2.96
N VAL A 95 16.03 -9.30 3.84
CA VAL A 95 16.36 -8.70 5.14
C VAL A 95 17.85 -8.37 5.22
N SER A 96 18.17 -7.08 5.29
CA SER A 96 19.54 -6.60 5.53
C SER A 96 19.76 -6.35 7.02
N SER A 97 20.56 -7.21 7.66
CA SER A 97 20.88 -7.07 9.09
C SER A 97 22.10 -6.17 9.33
N GLN A 98 22.02 -5.29 10.32
CA GLN A 98 23.13 -4.49 10.84
C GLN A 98 23.34 -4.80 12.31
N ASN A 99 24.53 -5.30 12.65
CA ASN A 99 24.89 -5.65 14.02
C ASN A 99 25.66 -4.51 14.70
N PHE A 100 25.12 -4.01 15.82
CA PHE A 100 25.70 -2.98 16.68
C PHE A 100 25.92 -3.47 18.12
N GLY A 101 26.05 -4.79 18.30
CA GLY A 101 26.49 -5.41 19.53
C GLY A 101 27.88 -4.94 19.94
N LYS A 102 28.09 -4.79 21.25
CA LYS A 102 29.40 -4.49 21.82
C LYS A 102 29.56 -5.22 23.15
N ALA A 103 30.46 -6.19 23.20
CA ALA A 103 30.69 -7.02 24.36
C ALA A 103 31.05 -6.19 25.60
N GLY A 104 30.43 -6.53 26.72
CA GLY A 104 30.66 -5.87 28.01
C GLY A 104 29.93 -4.54 28.21
N ASP A 105 29.16 -4.08 27.22
CA ASP A 105 28.34 -2.89 27.40
C ASP A 105 27.11 -3.16 28.28
N THR A 106 26.89 -2.28 29.25
CA THR A 106 25.65 -2.20 30.01
C THR A 106 24.57 -1.41 29.26
N SER A 107 23.31 -1.52 29.68
CA SER A 107 22.19 -0.77 29.09
C SER A 107 22.43 0.74 29.04
N THR A 108 23.09 1.33 30.05
CA THR A 108 23.43 2.75 30.07
C THR A 108 24.45 3.12 28.99
N GLN A 109 25.43 2.26 28.74
CA GLN A 109 26.43 2.46 27.69
C GLN A 109 25.81 2.28 26.30
N ILE A 110 24.92 1.30 26.14
CA ILE A 110 24.12 1.10 24.93
C ILE A 110 23.29 2.36 24.62
N TYR A 111 22.58 2.89 25.62
CA TYR A 111 21.81 4.13 25.48
C TYR A 111 22.69 5.31 25.03
N ASN A 112 23.83 5.49 25.68
CA ASN A 112 24.77 6.56 25.32
C ASN A 112 25.30 6.43 23.88
N ARG A 113 25.53 5.20 23.39
CA ARG A 113 25.93 4.95 22.00
C ARG A 113 24.80 5.28 21.03
N MET A 114 23.58 4.87 21.33
CA MET A 114 22.39 5.16 20.52
C MET A 114 22.22 6.67 20.33
N MET A 115 22.35 7.45 21.40
CA MET A 115 22.17 8.91 21.35
C MET A 115 23.30 9.65 20.62
N LYS A 116 24.52 9.08 20.61
CA LYS A 116 25.70 9.73 20.01
C LYS A 116 25.97 9.29 18.57
N SER A 117 25.52 8.11 18.16
CA SER A 117 25.90 7.50 16.89
C SER A 117 24.94 7.90 15.76
N LYS A 118 25.43 8.70 14.82
CA LYS A 118 24.69 9.04 13.59
C LYS A 118 24.30 7.79 12.80
N LYS A 119 25.13 6.73 12.82
CA LYS A 119 24.86 5.48 12.11
C LYS A 119 23.66 4.71 12.69
N LEU A 120 23.46 4.76 14.02
CA LEU A 120 22.29 4.13 14.66
C LEU A 120 21.00 4.91 14.41
N LEU A 121 21.09 6.23 14.25
CA LEU A 121 19.94 7.10 14.00
C LEU A 121 19.44 7.06 12.55
N THR A 122 20.24 6.51 11.63
CA THR A 122 19.92 6.44 10.19
C THR A 122 19.77 4.99 9.69
N ALA A 123 19.83 4.03 10.62
CA ALA A 123 19.72 2.59 10.34
C ALA A 123 18.27 2.13 10.20
#